data_AF-A0A7C4VWC3-F1
#
_entry.id   AF-A0A7C4VWC3-F1
#
_cell.length_a   1.000
_cell.length_b   1.000
_cell.length_c   1.000
_cell.angle_alpha   90.00
_cell.angle_beta   90.00
_cell.angle_gamma   90.00
#
_symmetry.space_group_name_H-M   'P 1'
#
loop_
_entity.id
_entity.type
_entity.pdbx_description
1 polymer ?
#
loop_
_entity_poly.entity_id
_entity_poly.type
_entity_poly.pdbx_seq_one_letter_code
_entity_poly.pdbx_strand_id
1 'polypeptide(L)'
;MTAPDPFWLKAYQARDKLIAQFLDHPDVSLIDIGYDLENKAAPQQIVLRVHIRRPSAKQKLALPPEIDGLPVRAIVADYGVE
;
A
#
# COMPACT_ATOMS: atom_id res chain seq x y z
N MET A 1 -10.17 -17.21 21.94
CA MET A 1 -9.49 -16.82 20.68
C MET A 1 -10.51 -16.08 19.84
N THR A 2 -10.47 -14.75 19.84
CA THR A 2 -11.36 -13.93 19.00
C THR A 2 -11.00 -14.23 17.54
N ALA A 3 -11.99 -14.55 16.71
CA ALA A 3 -11.76 -14.71 15.27
C ALA A 3 -11.09 -13.42 14.73
N PRO A 4 -10.11 -13.53 13.82
CA PRO A 4 -9.51 -12.34 13.24
C PRO A 4 -10.59 -11.51 12.57
N ASP A 5 -10.58 -10.19 12.78
CA ASP A 5 -11.57 -9.31 12.19
C ASP A 5 -11.60 -9.53 10.67
N PRO A 6 -12.78 -9.75 10.07
CA PRO A 6 -12.91 -10.07 8.65
C PRO A 6 -12.36 -8.94 7.76
N PHE A 7 -12.32 -7.71 8.27
CA PHE A 7 -11.66 -6.57 7.64
C PHE A 7 -10.15 -6.79 7.51
N TRP A 8 -9.45 -7.14 8.60
CA TRP A 8 -8.02 -7.36 8.60
C TRP A 8 -7.62 -8.53 7.69
N LEU A 9 -8.42 -9.60 7.67
CA LEU A 9 -8.20 -10.71 6.74
C LEU A 9 -8.23 -10.25 5.27
N LYS A 10 -9.23 -9.44 4.89
CA LYS A 10 -9.30 -8.86 3.54
C LYS A 10 -8.13 -7.92 3.25
N ALA A 11 -7.75 -7.08 4.21
CA ALA A 11 -6.62 -6.17 4.06
C ALA A 11 -5.31 -6.94 3.79
N TYR A 12 -5.06 -8.03 4.52
CA TYR A 12 -3.91 -8.89 4.29
C TYR A 12 -3.93 -9.55 2.92
N GLN A 13 -5.08 -10.06 2.48
CA GLN A 13 -5.24 -10.63 1.13
C GLN A 13 -4.99 -9.59 0.03
N ALA A 14 -5.50 -8.37 0.20
CA ALA A 14 -5.31 -7.29 -0.76
C ALA A 14 -3.84 -6.84 -0.81
N ARG A 15 -3.15 -6.79 0.34
CA ARG A 15 -1.71 -6.55 0.41
C ARG A 15 -0.91 -7.63 -0.32
N ASP A 16 -1.26 -8.90 -0.11
CA ASP A 16 -0.58 -10.03 -0.75
C ASP A 16 -0.71 -9.97 -2.29
N LYS A 17 -1.90 -9.62 -2.80
CA LYS A 17 -2.14 -9.37 -4.23
C LYS A 17 -1.28 -8.23 -4.79
N LEU A 18 -1.05 -7.16 -4.03
CA LEU A 18 -0.14 -6.08 -4.43
C LEU A 18 1.31 -6.55 -4.41
N ILE A 19 1.71 -7.27 -3.37
CA ILE A 19 3.06 -7.82 -3.24
C ILE A 19 3.39 -8.71 -4.43
N ALA A 20 2.50 -9.63 -4.79
CA ALA A 20 2.68 -10.53 -5.92
C ALA A 20 2.84 -9.80 -7.27
N GLN A 21 2.29 -8.59 -7.42
CA GLN A 21 2.32 -7.82 -8.67
C GLN A 21 3.46 -6.80 -8.72
N PHE A 22 3.79 -6.18 -7.59
CA PHE A 22 4.60 -4.96 -7.56
C PHE A 22 5.87 -5.06 -6.71
N LEU A 23 6.01 -6.04 -5.81
CA LEU A 23 7.18 -6.10 -4.93
C LEU A 23 8.49 -6.35 -5.69
N ASP A 24 8.44 -7.05 -6.83
CA ASP A 24 9.60 -7.29 -7.69
C ASP A 24 9.98 -6.05 -8.54
N HIS A 25 9.15 -5.01 -8.55
CA HIS A 25 9.40 -3.82 -9.35
C HIS A 25 10.54 -2.98 -8.75
N PRO A 26 11.55 -2.55 -9.53
CA PRO A 26 12.75 -1.88 -9.00
C PRO A 26 12.48 -0.53 -8.30
N ASP A 27 11.36 0.12 -8.66
CA ASP A 27 10.92 1.36 -8.04
C ASP A 27 10.11 1.16 -6.75
N VAL A 28 9.71 -0.06 -6.40
CA VAL A 28 8.96 -0.38 -5.18
C VAL A 28 9.95 -0.83 -4.11
N SER A 29 9.80 -0.31 -2.89
CA SER A 29 10.62 -0.69 -1.74
C SER A 29 9.86 -1.50 -0.71
N LEU A 30 8.58 -1.17 -0.49
CA LEU A 30 7.78 -1.81 0.55
C LEU A 30 6.29 -1.71 0.19
N ILE A 31 5.52 -2.72 0.59
CA ILE A 31 4.05 -2.70 0.51
C ILE A 31 3.49 -3.12 1.85
N ASP A 32 2.66 -2.26 2.45
CA ASP A 32 2.11 -2.47 3.79
C ASP A 32 0.68 -1.93 3.94
N ILE A 33 -0.01 -2.25 5.04
CA ILE A 33 -1.34 -1.74 5.38
C ILE A 33 -1.19 -0.69 6.49
N GLY A 34 -1.60 0.54 6.22
CA GLY A 34 -1.52 1.61 7.22
C GLY A 34 -2.50 2.73 6.96
N TYR A 35 -2.31 3.86 7.65
CA TYR A 35 -3.19 5.01 7.49
C TYR A 35 -2.82 5.88 6.28
N ASP A 36 -3.81 6.54 5.68
CA ASP A 36 -3.60 7.53 4.62
C ASP A 36 -3.04 8.83 5.21
N LEU A 37 -1.71 8.97 5.19
CA LEU A 37 -1.04 10.16 5.71
C LEU A 37 -1.19 11.39 4.79
N GLU A 38 -1.50 11.20 3.51
CA GLU A 38 -1.70 12.31 2.56
C GLU A 38 -3.12 12.90 2.68
N ASN A 39 -4.10 12.10 3.09
CA ASN A 39 -5.48 12.56 3.21
C ASN A 39 -5.74 13.25 4.55
N LYS A 40 -5.60 14.58 4.55
CA LYS A 40 -5.90 15.42 5.72
C LYS A 40 -7.37 15.38 6.16
N ALA A 41 -8.30 14.97 5.28
CA ALA A 41 -9.72 14.88 5.63
C ALA A 41 -10.05 13.56 6.37
N ALA A 42 -9.26 12.51 6.18
CA ALA A 42 -9.44 11.22 6.84
C ALA A 42 -8.09 10.60 7.24
N PRO A 43 -7.37 11.19 8.21
CA PRO A 43 -6.02 10.77 8.59
C PRO A 43 -5.94 9.37 9.22
N GLN A 44 -7.09 8.76 9.54
CA GLN A 44 -7.22 7.42 10.12
C GLN A 44 -7.84 6.42 9.14
N GLN A 45 -7.98 6.77 7.85
CA GLN A 45 -8.45 5.84 6.84
C GLN A 45 -7.39 4.78 6.59
N ILE A 46 -7.75 3.49 6.74
CA ILE A 46 -6.88 2.36 6.41
C ILE A 46 -6.77 2.22 4.90
N VAL A 47 -5.53 2.14 4.40
CA VAL A 47 -5.19 2.05 2.98
C VAL A 47 -4.04 1.07 2.76
N LEU A 48 -3.92 0.59 1.53
CA LEU A 48 -2.75 -0.16 1.07
C LEU A 48 -1.67 0.84 0.64
N ARG A 49 -0.52 0.79 1.29
CA ARG A 49 0.59 1.71 1.10
C ARG A 49 1.63 1.04 0.22
N VAL A 50 1.90 1.63 -0.95
CA VAL A 50 2.98 1.20 -1.85
C VAL A 50 4.09 2.23 -1.74
N HIS A 51 5.17 1.86 -1.06
CA HIS A 51 6.34 2.70 -0.88
C HIS A 51 7.20 2.62 -2.12
N ILE A 52 7.42 3.77 -2.75
CA ILE A 52 8.19 3.91 -3.97
C ILE A 52 9.46 4.73 -3.72
N ARG A 53 10.55 4.35 -4.38
CA ARG A 53 11.87 5.00 -4.26
C ARG A 53 11.90 6.39 -4.88
N ARG A 54 11.17 6.57 -5.99
CA ARG A 54 11.20 7.82 -6.76
C ARG A 54 9.79 8.36 -6.99
N PRO A 55 9.56 9.67 -6.91
CA PRO A 55 8.25 10.27 -7.20
C PRO A 55 7.80 10.00 -8.64
N SER A 56 8.73 9.95 -9.60
CA SER A 56 8.44 9.63 -11.00
C SER A 56 7.89 8.22 -11.20
N ALA A 57 8.12 7.31 -10.26
CA ALA A 57 7.60 5.96 -10.33
C ALA A 57 6.09 5.90 -10.06
N LYS A 58 5.52 6.86 -9.32
CA LYS A 58 4.08 6.94 -9.02
C LYS A 58 3.24 6.92 -10.31
N GLN A 59 3.72 7.62 -11.33
CA GLN A 59 3.05 7.70 -12.64
C GLN A 59 3.33 6.48 -13.53
N LYS A 60 4.44 5.77 -13.31
CA LYS A 60 4.83 4.60 -14.10
C LYS A 60 4.22 3.30 -13.59
N LEU A 61 4.07 3.16 -12.28
CA LEU A 61 3.66 1.92 -11.63
C LEU A 61 2.18 1.55 -11.87
N ALA A 62 1.39 2.36 -12.59
CA ALA A 62 0.01 2.07 -12.97
C ALA A 62 -0.81 1.41 -11.85
N LEU A 63 -0.62 1.88 -10.60
CA LEU A 63 -1.20 1.23 -9.43
C LEU A 63 -2.73 1.30 -9.52
N PRO A 64 -3.44 0.20 -9.26
CA PRO A 64 -4.88 0.24 -9.18
C PRO A 64 -5.29 1.20 -8.05
N PRO A 65 -6.34 2.00 -8.22
CA PRO A 65 -6.77 2.94 -7.17
C PRO A 65 -7.33 2.23 -5.92
N GLU A 66 -7.78 0.99 -6.06
CA GLU A 66 -8.41 0.17 -5.02
C GLU A 66 -8.22 -1.33 -5.30
N ILE A 67 -8.09 -2.14 -4.24
CA ILE A 67 -8.13 -3.61 -4.29
C ILE A 67 -9.01 -4.12 -3.14
N ASP A 68 -10.00 -4.97 -3.46
CA ASP A 68 -10.93 -5.57 -2.49
C ASP A 68 -11.63 -4.53 -1.58
N GLY A 69 -11.88 -3.32 -2.10
CA GLY A 69 -12.48 -2.22 -1.34
C GLY A 69 -11.50 -1.42 -0.45
N LEU A 70 -10.19 -1.75 -0.49
CA LEU A 70 -9.15 -0.96 0.16
C LEU A 70 -8.45 -0.05 -0.87
N PRO A 71 -8.42 1.26 -0.66
CA PRO A 71 -7.73 2.18 -1.56
C PRO A 71 -6.22 1.95 -1.52
N VAL A 72 -5.56 2.15 -2.66
CA VAL A 72 -4.11 2.03 -2.79
C VAL A 72 -3.48 3.42 -2.89
N ARG A 73 -2.42 3.65 -2.11
CA ARG A 73 -1.70 4.92 -2.05
C ARG A 73 -0.23 4.69 -2.28
N ALA A 74 0.30 5.33 -3.33
CA ALA A 74 1.72 5.39 -3.59
C ALA A 74 2.35 6.48 -2.72
N ILE A 75 3.28 6.09 -1.86
CA ILE A 75 3.98 6.96 -0.92
C ILE A 75 5.45 6.98 -1.31
N VAL A 76 5.98 8.17 -1.53
CA VAL A 76 7.41 8.33 -1.78
C VAL A 76 8.12 8.18 -0.43
N ALA A 77 8.80 7.05 -0.26
CA ALA A 77 9.56 6.76 0.94
C ALA A 77 10.79 5.96 0.52
N ASP A 78 11.95 6.61 0.59
CA ASP A 78 13.22 5.95 0.41
C ASP A 78 13.58 5.28 1.74
N TYR A 79 13.13 4.03 1.93
CA TYR A 79 13.69 3.16 2.96
C TYR A 79 15.05 2.66 2.45
N GLY A 80 16.03 3.56 2.44
CA GLY A 80 17.44 3.16 2.43
C GLY A 80 17.70 2.48 3.77
N VAL A 81 17.92 1.17 3.75
CA VAL A 81 18.54 0.50 4.89
C VAL A 81 19.98 1.00 4.91
N GLU A 82 20.28 1.96 5.80
CA GLU A 82 21.64 2.37 6.13
C GLU A 82 22.41 1.22 6.79
#